data_AF-A0A665WA52-F1
#
_entry.id   AF-A0A665WA52-F1
#
_cell.length_a   1.000
_cell.length_b   1.000
_cell.length_c   1.000
_cell.angle_alpha   90.00
_cell.angle_beta   90.00
_cell.angle_gamma   90.00
#
_symmetry.space_group_name_H-M   'P 1'
#
loop_
_entity.id
_entity.type
_entity.pdbx_description
1 polymer ?
#
loop_
_entity_poly.entity_id
_entity_poly.type
_entity_poly.pdbx_seq_one_letter_code
_entity_poly.pdbx_strand_id
1 'polypeptide(L)'
;SSSVTTRRPKLELLVYHVTAFSWYAFVVKSLAAKDGEELPPGIFVYGGPWKYLTFLNLLLQMSFFGLAALNDLHLEKKSETTLSKWKDLLFSVFAFPVGMFVVLLFWSIFAFDRELVYPASIDAFFPPWMNHAMHTFVLPVLLGEVMVQPHVYPQTKHALAALGVVGLAYLSWIIWVYLSVGIWVYPLLGHFSTAGLGGFFVFNMSVVTLFYLLGDKLNSHVWSK
;
A
#
# COMPACT_ATOMS: atom_id res chain seq x y z
N SER A 1 -21.05 26.23 -20.67
CA SER A 1 -19.69 26.78 -20.79
C SER A 1 -18.71 25.64 -20.64
N SER A 2 -17.84 25.43 -21.63
CA SER A 2 -16.84 24.36 -21.63
C SER A 2 -15.76 24.68 -20.61
N SER A 3 -15.87 24.05 -19.44
CA SER A 3 -14.87 24.08 -18.40
C SER A 3 -13.60 23.41 -18.91
N VAL A 4 -12.58 24.21 -19.24
CA VAL A 4 -11.21 23.74 -19.47
C VAL A 4 -10.70 23.22 -18.12
N THR A 5 -10.71 21.91 -17.94
CA THR A 5 -9.81 21.22 -17.02
C THR A 5 -8.41 21.37 -17.61
N THR A 6 -7.49 21.99 -16.89
CA THR A 6 -6.07 22.07 -17.25
C THR A 6 -5.50 20.65 -17.24
N ARG A 7 -5.62 19.96 -18.38
CA ARG A 7 -5.01 18.66 -18.59
C ARG A 7 -3.50 18.86 -18.52
N ARG A 8 -2.84 18.31 -17.49
CA ARG A 8 -1.37 18.26 -17.46
C ARG A 8 -0.86 17.61 -18.77
N PRO A 9 0.29 18.04 -19.30
CA PRO A 9 0.89 17.41 -20.47
C PRO A 9 1.05 15.90 -20.24
N LYS A 10 0.56 15.07 -21.18
CA LYS A 10 0.62 13.60 -21.09
C LYS A 10 2.04 13.07 -20.80
N LEU A 11 3.06 13.77 -21.27
CA LEU A 11 4.45 13.42 -21.03
C LEU A 11 4.85 13.56 -19.55
N GLU A 12 4.38 14.60 -18.85
CA GLU A 12 4.68 14.79 -17.42
C GLU A 12 4.07 13.67 -16.57
N LEU A 13 2.84 13.26 -16.91
CA LEU A 13 2.16 12.15 -16.22
C LEU A 13 2.87 10.82 -16.46
N LEU A 14 3.28 10.55 -17.71
CA LEU A 14 4.07 9.36 -18.04
C LEU A 14 5.39 9.33 -17.28
N VAL A 15 6.13 10.46 -17.26
CA VAL A 15 7.39 10.57 -16.51
C VAL A 15 7.16 10.30 -15.03
N TYR A 16 6.08 10.82 -14.44
CA TYR A 16 5.72 10.58 -13.06
C TYR A 16 5.48 9.09 -12.77
N HIS A 17 4.59 8.43 -13.53
CA HIS A 17 4.27 7.02 -13.30
C HIS A 17 5.46 6.10 -13.56
N VAL A 18 6.26 6.36 -14.62
CA VAL A 18 7.48 5.57 -14.89
C VAL A 18 8.49 5.74 -13.77
N THR A 19 8.68 6.97 -13.27
CA THR A 19 9.59 7.23 -12.15
C THR A 19 9.14 6.50 -10.89
N ALA A 20 7.86 6.58 -10.54
CA ALA A 20 7.28 5.87 -9.40
C ALA A 20 7.40 4.34 -9.55
N PHE A 21 7.10 3.81 -10.75
CA PHE A 21 7.27 2.38 -11.05
C PHE A 21 8.72 1.94 -10.88
N SER A 22 9.67 2.68 -11.47
CA SER A 22 11.11 2.39 -11.35
C SER A 22 11.58 2.45 -9.90
N TRP A 23 11.08 3.39 -9.10
CA TRP A 23 11.36 3.47 -7.68
C TRP A 23 10.90 2.21 -6.93
N TYR A 24 9.65 1.80 -7.09
CA TYR A 24 9.16 0.59 -6.41
C TYR A 24 9.84 -0.68 -6.91
N ALA A 25 10.12 -0.78 -8.22
CA ALA A 25 10.87 -1.90 -8.78
C ALA A 25 12.29 -1.99 -8.19
N PHE A 26 12.96 -0.84 -8.00
CA PHE A 26 14.26 -0.78 -7.33
C PHE A 26 14.18 -1.23 -5.87
N VAL A 27 13.17 -0.79 -5.11
CA VAL A 27 12.98 -1.19 -3.71
C VAL A 27 12.71 -2.70 -3.61
N VAL A 28 11.80 -3.23 -4.42
CA VAL A 28 11.48 -4.67 -4.46
C VAL A 28 12.71 -5.50 -4.85
N LYS A 29 13.48 -5.06 -5.86
CA LYS A 29 14.74 -5.71 -6.24
C LYS A 29 15.75 -5.69 -5.10
N SER A 30 15.87 -4.56 -4.38
CA SER A 30 16.78 -4.43 -3.25
C SER A 30 16.40 -5.33 -2.08
N LEU A 31 15.10 -5.58 -1.87
CA LEU A 31 14.61 -6.55 -0.90
C LEU A 31 14.90 -8.00 -1.34
N ALA A 32 14.63 -8.31 -2.61
CA ALA A 32 14.92 -9.63 -3.18
C ALA A 32 16.41 -9.97 -3.17
N ALA A 33 17.29 -8.97 -3.30
CA ALA A 33 18.73 -9.15 -3.22
C ALA A 33 19.23 -9.61 -1.84
N LYS A 34 18.41 -9.51 -0.79
CA LYS A 34 18.73 -10.00 0.56
C LYS A 34 18.30 -11.45 0.80
N ASP A 35 17.70 -12.09 -0.20
CA ASP A 35 17.28 -13.48 -0.07
C ASP A 35 18.50 -14.38 0.16
N GLY A 36 18.38 -15.30 1.12
CA GLY A 36 19.48 -16.17 1.56
C GLY A 36 20.49 -15.55 2.54
N GLU A 37 20.38 -14.27 2.89
CA GLU A 37 21.13 -13.70 4.02
C GLU A 37 20.63 -14.27 5.37
N GLU A 38 21.52 -14.35 6.36
CA GLU A 38 21.12 -14.75 7.71
C GLU A 38 20.13 -13.75 8.30
N LEU A 39 18.96 -14.27 8.72
CA LEU A 39 17.91 -13.43 9.28
C LEU A 39 18.27 -12.99 10.70
N PRO A 40 18.06 -11.71 11.05
CA PRO A 40 18.30 -11.23 12.40
C PRO A 40 17.31 -11.87 13.40
N PRO A 41 17.67 -11.90 14.71
CA PRO A 41 16.77 -12.33 15.76
C PRO A 41 15.42 -11.60 15.68
N GLY A 42 14.31 -12.34 15.72
CA GLY A 42 12.96 -11.78 15.59
C GLY A 42 12.38 -11.81 14.17
N ILE A 43 13.18 -12.11 13.14
CA ILE A 43 12.69 -12.46 11.80
C ILE A 43 12.84 -13.97 11.61
N PHE A 44 11.78 -14.62 11.14
CA PHE A 44 11.78 -16.07 10.85
C PHE A 44 11.54 -16.35 9.36
N VAL A 45 11.96 -17.52 8.88
CA VAL A 45 11.94 -17.88 7.44
C VAL A 45 10.52 -18.15 6.92
N TYR A 46 9.68 -18.84 7.70
CA TYR A 46 8.35 -19.26 7.23
C TYR A 46 7.50 -18.06 6.76
N GLY A 47 6.84 -18.24 5.60
CA GLY A 47 6.06 -17.21 4.92
C GLY A 47 6.90 -16.15 4.18
N GLY A 48 8.23 -16.14 4.35
CA GLY A 48 9.14 -15.19 3.70
C GLY A 48 8.70 -13.73 3.86
N PRO A 49 8.97 -12.87 2.87
CA PRO A 49 8.49 -11.49 2.85
C PRO A 49 6.95 -11.37 2.75
N TRP A 50 6.28 -12.38 2.20
CA TRP A 50 4.83 -12.37 1.90
C TRP A 50 3.93 -12.29 3.12
N LYS A 51 4.44 -12.56 4.32
CA LYS A 51 3.70 -12.34 5.57
C LYS A 51 3.58 -10.87 5.95
N TYR A 52 4.45 -10.00 5.45
CA TYR A 52 4.46 -8.57 5.81
C TYR A 52 3.57 -7.76 4.86
N LEU A 53 2.61 -7.03 5.43
CA LEU A 53 1.71 -6.16 4.68
C LEU A 53 2.48 -5.05 3.97
N THR A 54 3.58 -4.58 4.56
CA THR A 54 4.50 -3.64 3.92
C THR A 54 5.00 -4.16 2.57
N PHE A 55 5.45 -5.42 2.50
CA PHE A 55 5.94 -6.01 1.25
C PHE A 55 4.82 -6.15 0.21
N LEU A 56 3.65 -6.62 0.64
CA LEU A 56 2.46 -6.71 -0.22
C LEU A 56 2.04 -5.34 -0.76
N ASN A 57 2.12 -4.30 0.08
CA ASN A 57 1.85 -2.93 -0.32
C ASN A 57 2.86 -2.44 -1.36
N LEU A 58 4.16 -2.74 -1.23
CA LEU A 58 5.15 -2.37 -2.25
C LEU A 58 4.85 -3.01 -3.61
N LEU A 59 4.43 -4.27 -3.63
CA LEU A 59 4.00 -4.94 -4.85
C LEU A 59 2.72 -4.32 -5.43
N LEU A 60 1.77 -3.93 -4.56
CA LEU A 60 0.57 -3.20 -4.96
C LEU A 60 0.90 -1.85 -5.59
N GLN A 61 1.76 -1.04 -4.95
CA GLN A 61 2.19 0.24 -5.49
C GLN A 61 2.93 0.06 -6.83
N MET A 62 3.88 -0.88 -6.90
CA MET A 62 4.60 -1.21 -8.13
C MET A 62 3.63 -1.61 -9.25
N SER A 63 2.67 -2.48 -8.96
CA SER A 63 1.68 -2.95 -9.94
C SER A 63 0.78 -1.80 -10.42
N PHE A 64 0.35 -0.93 -9.50
CA PHE A 64 -0.44 0.24 -9.83
C PHE A 64 0.32 1.21 -10.75
N PHE A 65 1.53 1.62 -10.38
CA PHE A 65 2.29 2.57 -11.20
C PHE A 65 2.74 1.97 -12.54
N GLY A 66 2.99 0.66 -12.59
CA GLY A 66 3.19 -0.05 -13.85
C GLY A 66 1.96 0.00 -14.76
N LEU A 67 0.77 -0.26 -14.19
CA LEU A 67 -0.50 -0.17 -14.90
C LEU A 67 -0.80 1.25 -15.38
N ALA A 68 -0.50 2.26 -14.56
CA ALA A 68 -0.67 3.67 -14.87
C ALA A 68 0.27 4.11 -16.00
N ALA A 69 1.55 3.71 -15.96
CA ALA A 69 2.50 3.97 -17.04
C ALA A 69 2.09 3.31 -18.36
N LEU A 70 1.62 2.06 -18.33
CA LEU A 70 1.07 1.38 -19.51
C LEU A 70 -0.17 2.10 -20.07
N ASN A 71 -1.02 2.63 -19.18
CA ASN A 71 -2.19 3.39 -19.57
C ASN A 71 -1.82 4.71 -20.26
N ASP A 72 -0.76 5.39 -19.81
CA ASP A 72 -0.28 6.63 -20.43
C ASP A 72 0.36 6.43 -21.81
N LEU A 73 1.00 5.28 -22.04
CA LEU A 73 1.58 4.91 -23.33
C LEU A 73 0.52 4.65 -24.41
N HIS A 74 -0.72 4.32 -24.02
CA HIS A 74 -1.84 4.22 -24.95
C HIS A 74 -2.35 5.62 -25.35
N LEU A 75 -1.54 6.32 -26.16
CA LEU A 75 -1.63 7.75 -26.47
C LEU A 75 -2.90 8.19 -27.24
N GLU A 76 -3.66 7.27 -27.86
CA GLU A 76 -4.58 7.61 -28.96
C GLU A 76 -6.08 7.30 -28.74
N LYS A 77 -6.48 6.51 -27.75
CA LYS A 77 -7.91 6.15 -27.61
C LYS A 77 -8.68 7.17 -26.77
N LYS A 78 -9.61 7.87 -27.42
CA LYS A 78 -10.54 8.85 -26.81
C LYS A 78 -11.58 8.23 -25.86
N SER A 79 -11.73 6.90 -25.83
CA SER A 79 -12.68 6.21 -24.95
C SER A 79 -12.01 5.68 -23.68
N GLU A 80 -12.76 5.64 -22.57
CA GLU A 80 -12.37 4.84 -21.40
C GLU A 80 -12.01 3.42 -21.86
N THR A 81 -10.82 2.97 -21.47
CA THR A 81 -10.38 1.61 -21.76
C THR A 81 -10.65 0.75 -20.54
N THR A 82 -10.71 -0.57 -20.72
CA THR A 82 -10.71 -1.50 -19.58
C THR A 82 -9.51 -1.25 -18.66
N LEU A 83 -8.37 -0.86 -19.23
CA LEU A 83 -7.14 -0.53 -18.52
C LEU A 83 -7.32 0.68 -17.58
N SER A 84 -7.96 1.76 -18.06
CA SER A 84 -8.21 2.94 -17.23
C SER A 84 -9.17 2.64 -16.07
N LYS A 85 -10.18 1.79 -16.29
CA LYS A 85 -11.09 1.35 -15.22
C LYS A 85 -10.38 0.52 -14.16
N TRP A 86 -9.49 -0.40 -14.56
CA TRP A 86 -8.68 -1.17 -13.63
C TRP A 86 -7.68 -0.30 -12.88
N LYS A 87 -7.05 0.68 -13.55
CA LYS A 87 -6.18 1.67 -12.90
C LYS A 87 -6.91 2.40 -11.78
N ASP A 88 -8.10 2.92 -12.07
CA ASP A 88 -8.89 3.67 -11.09
C ASP A 88 -9.38 2.80 -9.95
N LEU A 89 -9.86 1.59 -10.24
CA LEU A 89 -10.25 0.63 -9.20
C LEU A 89 -9.06 0.26 -8.31
N LEU A 90 -7.91 -0.06 -8.92
CA LEU A 90 -6.71 -0.47 -8.20
C LEU A 90 -6.20 0.65 -7.30
N PHE A 91 -6.20 1.89 -7.79
CA PHE A 91 -5.81 3.05 -6.99
C PHE A 91 -6.79 3.32 -5.85
N SER A 92 -8.05 3.55 -6.19
CA SER A 92 -9.07 4.06 -5.27
C SER A 92 -9.41 3.06 -4.18
N VAL A 93 -9.53 1.77 -4.53
CA VAL A 93 -9.94 0.72 -3.59
C VAL A 93 -8.77 0.16 -2.80
N PHE A 94 -7.57 0.08 -3.40
CA PHE A 94 -6.44 -0.62 -2.77
C PHE A 94 -5.23 0.29 -2.54
N ALA A 95 -4.58 0.78 -3.61
CA ALA A 95 -3.25 1.40 -3.49
C ALA A 95 -3.25 2.63 -2.57
N PHE A 96 -4.26 3.49 -2.69
CA PHE A 96 -4.38 4.66 -1.82
C PHE A 96 -4.71 4.27 -0.36
N PRO A 97 -5.85 3.65 -0.04
CA PRO A 97 -6.22 3.39 1.35
C PRO A 97 -5.28 2.44 2.08
N VAL A 98 -4.78 1.39 1.42
CA VAL A 98 -3.83 0.43 2.03
C VAL A 98 -2.46 1.07 2.21
N GLY A 99 -1.99 1.86 1.24
CA GLY A 99 -0.70 2.54 1.36
C GLY A 99 -0.69 3.60 2.47
N MET A 100 -1.75 4.41 2.56
CA MET A 100 -1.94 5.35 3.69
C MET A 100 -1.95 4.61 5.03
N PHE A 101 -2.67 3.49 5.10
CA PHE A 101 -2.77 2.66 6.29
C PHE A 101 -1.42 2.09 6.72
N VAL A 102 -0.65 1.49 5.80
CA VAL A 102 0.67 0.93 6.10
C VAL A 102 1.62 1.99 6.63
N VAL A 103 1.69 3.17 5.99
CA VAL A 103 2.55 4.27 6.42
C VAL A 103 2.17 4.72 7.84
N LEU A 104 0.90 5.07 8.05
CA LEU A 104 0.47 5.70 9.28
C LEU A 104 0.46 4.72 10.45
N LEU A 105 0.02 3.47 10.24
CA LEU A 105 0.07 2.46 11.27
C LEU A 105 1.51 2.15 11.67
N PHE A 106 2.40 1.96 10.69
CA PHE A 106 3.82 1.68 10.96
C PHE A 106 4.45 2.79 11.79
N TRP A 107 4.38 4.05 11.35
CA TRP A 107 5.05 5.14 12.06
C TRP A 107 4.40 5.45 13.41
N SER A 108 3.08 5.26 13.55
CA SER A 108 2.40 5.43 14.83
C SER A 108 2.89 4.41 15.86
N ILE A 109 2.96 3.13 15.47
CA ILE A 109 3.46 2.09 16.38
C ILE A 109 4.97 2.27 16.59
N PHE A 110 5.74 2.54 15.54
CA PHE A 110 7.18 2.75 15.63
C PHE A 110 7.54 3.89 16.59
N ALA A 111 6.80 5.00 16.55
CA ALA A 111 7.00 6.13 17.46
C ALA A 111 6.58 5.84 18.90
N PHE A 112 5.58 4.97 19.10
CA PHE A 112 5.14 4.55 20.43
C PHE A 112 6.13 3.55 21.05
N ASP A 113 6.37 2.44 20.35
CA ASP A 113 7.37 1.42 20.67
C ASP A 113 7.70 0.62 19.40
N ARG A 114 8.91 0.85 18.87
CA ARG A 114 9.37 0.19 17.65
C ARG A 114 9.49 -1.32 17.77
N GLU A 115 9.69 -1.88 18.95
CA GLU A 115 9.87 -3.32 19.13
C GLU A 115 8.59 -4.10 18.78
N LEU A 116 7.44 -3.42 18.71
CA LEU A 116 6.15 -4.01 18.37
C LEU A 116 5.97 -4.31 16.87
N VAL A 117 6.74 -3.66 15.99
CA VAL A 117 6.61 -3.78 14.52
C VAL A 117 7.94 -3.85 13.77
N TYR A 118 9.01 -3.25 14.30
CA TYR A 118 10.32 -3.17 13.68
C TYR A 118 11.44 -3.15 14.76
N PRO A 119 11.68 -4.32 15.41
CA PRO A 119 12.74 -4.48 16.42
C PRO A 119 14.11 -3.95 16.00
N ALA A 120 14.90 -3.45 16.96
CA ALA A 120 16.24 -2.94 16.72
C ALA A 120 17.20 -3.97 16.08
N SER A 121 16.97 -5.27 16.31
CA SER A 121 17.72 -6.36 15.67
C SER A 121 17.66 -6.32 14.14
N ILE A 122 16.60 -5.73 13.58
CA ILE A 122 16.38 -5.63 12.13
C ILE A 122 17.25 -4.54 11.48
N ASP A 123 17.76 -3.56 12.24
CA ASP A 123 18.53 -2.43 11.70
C ASP A 123 19.83 -2.87 11.00
N ALA A 124 20.43 -3.97 11.46
CA ALA A 124 21.61 -4.56 10.83
C ALA A 124 21.29 -5.18 9.46
N PHE A 125 20.06 -5.64 9.27
CA PHE A 125 19.62 -6.27 8.03
C PHE A 125 19.11 -5.23 7.04
N PHE A 126 18.19 -4.37 7.46
CA PHE A 126 17.64 -3.31 6.62
C PHE A 126 18.25 -1.95 6.97
N PRO A 127 19.12 -1.39 6.11
CA PRO A 127 19.67 -0.06 6.34
C PRO A 127 18.55 1.00 6.40
N PRO A 128 18.77 2.14 7.09
CA PRO A 128 17.73 3.14 7.33
C PRO A 128 16.99 3.63 6.08
N TRP A 129 17.69 3.74 4.95
CA TRP A 129 17.08 4.15 3.68
C TRP A 129 16.02 3.15 3.20
N MET A 130 16.21 1.84 3.43
CA MET A 130 15.22 0.81 3.05
C MET A 130 13.99 0.94 3.92
N ASN A 131 14.14 1.18 5.23
CA ASN A 131 13.01 1.41 6.11
C ASN A 131 12.15 2.61 5.61
N HIS A 132 12.79 3.74 5.30
CA HIS A 132 12.08 4.88 4.73
C HIS A 132 11.50 4.60 3.35
N ALA A 133 12.19 3.86 2.49
CA ALA A 133 11.67 3.48 1.18
C ALA A 133 10.38 2.65 1.28
N MET A 134 10.33 1.75 2.26
CA MET A 134 9.19 0.88 2.52
C MET A 134 8.02 1.59 3.22
N HIS A 135 8.31 2.50 4.15
CA HIS A 135 7.30 3.04 5.07
C HIS A 135 7.09 4.56 5.01
N THR A 136 7.97 5.33 4.40
CA THR A 136 7.82 6.80 4.29
C THR A 136 7.48 7.23 2.87
N PHE A 137 8.25 6.79 1.88
CA PHE A 137 8.12 7.27 0.49
C PHE A 137 6.79 6.90 -0.18
N VAL A 138 6.07 5.90 0.35
CA VAL A 138 4.74 5.54 -0.12
C VAL A 138 3.76 6.72 -0.05
N LEU A 139 3.78 7.49 1.04
CA LEU A 139 2.86 8.61 1.26
C LEU A 139 3.02 9.76 0.25
N PRO A 140 4.19 10.39 0.08
CA PRO A 140 4.34 11.48 -0.88
C PRO A 140 4.07 11.02 -2.33
N VAL A 141 4.36 9.77 -2.67
CA VAL A 141 4.05 9.22 -4.01
C VAL A 141 2.53 9.01 -4.19
N LEU A 142 1.80 8.57 -3.18
CA LEU A 142 0.34 8.49 -3.26
C LEU A 142 -0.33 9.87 -3.30
N LEU A 143 0.14 10.82 -2.49
CA LEU A 143 -0.37 12.19 -2.52
C LEU A 143 -0.04 12.85 -3.86
N GLY A 144 1.16 12.61 -4.39
CA GLY A 144 1.54 13.04 -5.74
C GLY A 144 0.56 12.53 -6.79
N GLU A 145 0.17 11.25 -6.72
CA GLU A 145 -0.79 10.65 -7.64
C GLU A 145 -2.15 11.37 -7.61
N VAL A 146 -2.70 11.60 -6.42
CA VAL A 146 -3.95 12.37 -6.24
C VAL A 146 -3.86 13.77 -6.88
N MET A 147 -2.69 14.40 -6.84
CA MET A 147 -2.48 15.75 -7.38
C MET A 147 -2.24 15.79 -8.90
N VAL A 148 -1.82 14.68 -9.52
CA VAL A 148 -1.48 14.64 -10.96
C VAL A 148 -2.56 13.99 -11.80
N GLN A 149 -3.36 13.10 -11.23
CA GLN A 149 -4.36 12.33 -11.97
C GLN A 149 -5.69 12.21 -11.20
N PRO A 150 -6.83 12.53 -11.85
CA PRO A 150 -8.14 12.22 -11.28
C PRO A 150 -8.44 10.72 -11.37
N HIS A 151 -9.08 10.19 -10.32
CA HIS A 151 -9.54 8.81 -10.26
C HIS A 151 -11.05 8.71 -10.04
N VAL A 152 -11.67 7.69 -10.62
CA VAL A 152 -13.07 7.36 -10.37
C VAL A 152 -13.18 6.38 -9.21
N TYR A 153 -13.93 6.76 -8.18
CA TYR A 153 -14.22 5.91 -7.01
C TYR A 153 -15.52 5.11 -7.25
N PRO A 154 -15.53 3.79 -6.99
CA PRO A 154 -16.76 3.01 -7.06
C PRO A 154 -17.70 3.32 -5.89
N GLN A 155 -18.89 2.72 -5.88
CA GLN A 155 -19.77 2.85 -4.71
C GLN A 155 -19.09 2.29 -3.46
N THR A 156 -19.13 3.04 -2.35
CA THR A 156 -18.44 2.71 -1.09
C THR A 156 -18.68 1.27 -0.65
N LYS A 157 -19.92 0.76 -0.71
CA LYS A 157 -20.22 -0.64 -0.33
C LYS A 157 -19.41 -1.69 -1.10
N HIS A 158 -19.14 -1.45 -2.38
CA HIS A 158 -18.37 -2.38 -3.23
C HIS A 158 -16.87 -2.28 -2.91
N ALA A 159 -16.35 -1.07 -2.70
CA ALA A 159 -14.98 -0.87 -2.24
C ALA A 159 -14.74 -1.54 -0.87
N LEU A 160 -15.66 -1.33 0.08
CA LEU A 160 -15.55 -1.91 1.42
C LEU A 160 -15.69 -3.44 1.41
N ALA A 161 -16.56 -3.99 0.56
CA ALA A 161 -16.64 -5.44 0.38
C ALA A 161 -15.31 -6.01 -0.15
N ALA A 162 -14.72 -5.38 -1.16
CA ALA A 162 -13.43 -5.80 -1.72
C ALA A 162 -12.28 -5.69 -0.70
N LEU A 163 -12.18 -4.56 0.01
CA LEU A 163 -11.23 -4.36 1.10
C LEU A 163 -11.43 -5.37 2.23
N GLY A 164 -12.68 -5.68 2.59
CA GLY A 164 -13.01 -6.68 3.60
C GLY A 164 -12.54 -8.08 3.20
N VAL A 165 -12.76 -8.49 1.95
CA VAL A 165 -12.27 -9.78 1.43
C VAL A 165 -10.74 -9.86 1.50
N VAL A 166 -10.03 -8.83 1.02
CA VAL A 166 -8.55 -8.80 1.07
C VAL A 166 -8.03 -8.75 2.51
N GLY A 167 -8.67 -7.96 3.37
CA GLY A 167 -8.33 -7.86 4.79
C GLY A 167 -8.50 -9.19 5.53
N LEU A 168 -9.62 -9.89 5.29
CA LEU A 168 -9.86 -11.23 5.86
C LEU A 168 -8.88 -12.27 5.32
N ALA A 169 -8.54 -12.21 4.03
CA ALA A 169 -7.54 -13.11 3.44
C ALA A 169 -6.17 -12.90 4.09
N TYR A 170 -5.73 -11.65 4.26
CA TYR A 170 -4.48 -11.34 4.94
C TYR A 170 -4.49 -11.72 6.42
N LEU A 171 -5.59 -11.45 7.14
CA LEU A 171 -5.75 -11.88 8.53
C LEU A 171 -5.64 -13.40 8.66
N SER A 172 -6.32 -14.14 7.78
CA SER A 172 -6.27 -15.59 7.75
C SER A 172 -4.85 -16.09 7.50
N TRP A 173 -4.12 -15.43 6.61
CA TRP A 173 -2.72 -15.75 6.32
C TRP A 173 -1.80 -15.55 7.53
N ILE A 174 -1.88 -14.41 8.22
CA ILE A 174 -1.01 -14.17 9.39
C ILE A 174 -1.36 -15.08 10.58
N ILE A 175 -2.64 -15.44 10.74
CA ILE A 175 -3.07 -16.46 11.72
C ILE A 175 -2.49 -17.82 11.34
N TRP A 176 -2.58 -18.21 10.07
CA TRP A 176 -2.01 -19.47 9.59
C TRP A 176 -0.50 -19.54 9.84
N VAL A 177 0.23 -18.45 9.58
CA VAL A 177 1.66 -18.34 9.90
C VAL A 177 1.91 -18.58 11.38
N TYR A 178 1.15 -17.92 12.27
CA TYR A 178 1.27 -18.14 13.72
C TYR A 178 0.98 -19.60 14.11
N LEU A 179 -0.09 -20.20 13.58
CA LEU A 179 -0.43 -21.61 13.86
C LEU A 179 0.65 -22.58 13.36
N SER A 180 1.39 -22.21 12.31
CA SER A 180 2.41 -23.07 11.70
C SER A 180 3.74 -23.05 12.45
N VAL A 181 4.15 -21.90 13.00
CA VAL A 181 5.48 -21.75 13.63
C VAL A 181 5.47 -21.21 15.06
N GLY A 182 4.31 -20.87 15.61
CA GLY A 182 4.15 -20.35 16.98
C GLY A 182 4.65 -18.91 17.19
N ILE A 183 5.00 -18.20 16.12
CA ILE A 183 5.55 -16.83 16.16
C ILE A 183 4.63 -15.90 15.38
N TRP A 184 4.24 -14.79 16.00
CA TRP A 184 3.45 -13.76 15.34
C TRP A 184 4.28 -12.99 14.31
N VAL A 185 3.67 -12.64 13.18
CA VAL A 185 4.29 -11.81 12.15
C VAL A 185 4.73 -10.45 12.68
N TYR A 186 3.91 -9.86 13.56
CA TYR A 186 4.21 -8.63 14.28
C TYR A 186 4.16 -8.91 15.78
N PRO A 187 5.21 -8.59 16.56
CA PRO A 187 5.24 -8.82 18.01
C PRO A 187 4.02 -8.25 18.75
N LEU A 188 3.49 -7.10 18.31
CA LEU A 188 2.25 -6.50 18.82
C LEU A 188 1.09 -7.51 18.97
N LEU A 189 0.94 -8.43 18.01
CA LEU A 189 -0.19 -9.37 17.99
C LEU A 189 -0.16 -10.35 19.16
N GLY A 190 1.03 -10.63 19.71
CA GLY A 190 1.19 -11.49 20.88
C GLY A 190 0.64 -10.91 22.18
N HIS A 191 0.33 -9.61 22.21
CA HIS A 191 -0.25 -8.95 23.38
C HIS A 191 -1.78 -9.04 23.45
N PHE A 192 -2.44 -9.54 22.39
CA PHE A 192 -3.90 -9.60 22.34
C PHE A 192 -4.42 -11.00 22.69
N SER A 193 -5.56 -11.03 23.40
CA SER A 193 -6.42 -12.21 23.43
C SER A 193 -7.12 -12.42 22.09
N THR A 194 -7.80 -13.54 21.88
CA THR A 194 -8.60 -13.79 20.67
C THR A 194 -9.65 -12.69 20.43
N ALA A 195 -10.34 -12.26 21.49
CA ALA A 195 -11.28 -11.14 21.39
C ALA A 195 -10.56 -9.82 21.08
N GLY A 196 -9.38 -9.61 21.66
CA GLY A 196 -8.51 -8.47 21.35
C GLY A 196 -8.08 -8.42 19.89
N LEU A 197 -7.71 -9.56 19.29
CA LEU A 197 -7.37 -9.67 17.87
C LEU A 197 -8.57 -9.33 16.97
N GLY A 198 -9.77 -9.80 17.35
CA GLY A 198 -11.02 -9.43 16.66
C GLY A 198 -11.26 -7.93 16.71
N GLY A 199 -11.13 -7.32 17.89
CA GLY A 199 -11.25 -5.86 18.06
C GLY A 199 -10.19 -5.08 17.28
N PHE A 200 -8.94 -5.55 17.29
CA PHE A 200 -7.85 -4.96 16.53
C PHE A 200 -8.13 -5.01 15.03
N PHE A 201 -8.62 -6.13 14.49
CA PHE A 201 -8.99 -6.23 13.08
C PHE A 201 -10.12 -5.24 12.71
N VAL A 202 -11.19 -5.18 13.50
CA VAL A 202 -12.32 -4.25 13.27
C VAL A 202 -11.86 -2.79 13.31
N PHE A 203 -10.99 -2.44 14.26
CA PHE A 203 -10.40 -1.11 14.35
C PHE A 203 -9.60 -0.77 13.09
N ASN A 204 -8.68 -1.64 12.66
CA ASN A 204 -7.87 -1.41 11.47
C ASN A 204 -8.73 -1.32 10.19
N MET A 205 -9.75 -2.16 10.05
CA MET A 205 -10.70 -2.07 8.93
C MET A 205 -11.47 -0.75 8.93
N SER A 206 -11.79 -0.21 10.10
CA SER A 206 -12.42 1.11 10.24
C SER A 206 -11.46 2.21 9.79
N VAL A 207 -10.18 2.14 10.17
CA VAL A 207 -9.15 3.08 9.73
C VAL A 207 -8.93 3.03 8.22
N VAL A 208 -8.83 1.84 7.62
CA VAL A 208 -8.73 1.68 6.15
C VAL A 208 -9.96 2.26 5.43
N THR A 209 -11.16 2.08 6.01
CA THR A 209 -12.40 2.69 5.51
C THR A 209 -12.32 4.21 5.52
N LEU A 210 -11.79 4.80 6.60
CA LEU A 210 -11.58 6.25 6.68
C LEU A 210 -10.60 6.74 5.60
N PHE A 211 -9.54 5.99 5.30
CA PHE A 211 -8.62 6.36 4.21
C PHE A 211 -9.25 6.24 2.83
N TYR A 212 -10.12 5.26 2.60
CA TYR A 212 -10.88 5.18 1.35
C TYR A 212 -11.74 6.44 1.15
N LEU A 213 -12.51 6.82 2.18
CA LEU A 213 -13.36 8.02 2.16
C LEU A 213 -12.54 9.31 2.04
N LEU A 214 -11.38 9.37 2.70
CA LEU A 214 -10.46 10.48 2.58
C LEU A 214 -9.93 10.60 1.15
N GLY A 215 -9.57 9.49 0.50
CA GLY A 215 -9.12 9.49 -0.89
C GLY A 215 -10.17 10.05 -1.84
N ASP A 216 -11.41 9.60 -1.71
CA ASP A 216 -12.54 10.11 -2.51
C ASP A 216 -12.76 11.61 -2.29
N LYS A 217 -12.70 12.05 -1.02
CA LYS A 217 -12.84 13.47 -0.67
C LYS A 217 -11.67 14.33 -1.18
N LEU A 218 -10.44 13.84 -1.11
CA LEU A 218 -9.27 14.55 -1.63
C LEU A 218 -9.32 14.63 -3.15
N ASN A 219 -9.64 13.53 -3.82
CA ASN A 219 -9.77 13.48 -5.27
C ASN A 219 -10.86 14.44 -5.77
N SER A 220 -12.03 14.44 -5.14
CA SER A 220 -13.06 15.44 -5.43
C SER A 220 -12.59 16.85 -5.11
N HIS A 221 -11.95 17.12 -3.97
CA HIS A 221 -11.49 18.47 -3.66
C HIS A 221 -10.46 19.03 -4.66
N VAL A 222 -9.56 18.18 -5.18
CA VAL A 222 -8.54 18.59 -6.15
C VAL A 222 -9.13 18.75 -7.56
N TRP A 223 -10.10 17.91 -7.94
CA TRP A 223 -10.55 17.80 -9.34
C TRP A 223 -12.02 18.18 -9.61
N SER A 224 -12.85 18.34 -8.57
CA SER A 224 -14.20 18.90 -8.69
C SER A 224 -14.14 20.43 -8.62
N LYS A 225 -14.90 21.09 -9.50
CA LYS A 225 -15.10 22.53 -9.49
C LYS A 225 -16.30 22.88 -8.62
#